data_AF-K0J5R7-F1
#
_entry.id   AF-K0J5R7-F1
#
_cell.length_a   1.000
_cell.length_b   1.000
_cell.length_c   1.000
_cell.angle_alpha   90.00
_cell.angle_beta   90.00
_cell.angle_gamma   90.00
#
_symmetry.space_group_name_H-M   'P 1'
#
loop_
_entity.id
_entity.type
_entity.pdbx_description
1 polymer ?
#
loop_
_entity_poly.entity_id
_entity_poly.type
_entity_poly.pdbx_seq_one_letter_code
_entity_poly.pdbx_strand_id
1 'polypeptide(L)'
;MTKQFIDTFIVGIGDSGMTLAVLLAIFMIAKSRQMREMGKLGIGSGIFNVNEPVIFGLPIIMNPLAIIPWLLAPVVVGAVTYFAMSIGFAPRPAGVIVPWTTPALLSGYLATGNNIMGSVMQLINMVIVFTIWFPFLKIMDKQYYENERSEKIVS
;
A
#
# COMPACT_ATOMS: atom_id res chain seq x y z
N MET A 1 24.53 0.13 -0.71
CA MET A 1 23.12 0.50 -0.99
C MET A 1 23.09 1.96 -1.43
N THR A 2 22.54 2.28 -2.60
CA THR A 2 22.45 3.67 -3.11
C THR A 2 21.21 4.38 -2.57
N LYS A 3 21.28 5.69 -2.32
CA LYS A 3 20.13 6.50 -1.86
C LYS A 3 18.88 6.30 -2.71
N GLN A 4 19.02 6.20 -4.04
CA GLN A 4 17.92 5.93 -4.96
C GLN A 4 17.22 4.58 -4.75
N PHE A 5 17.91 3.54 -4.27
CA PHE A 5 17.23 2.28 -3.96
C PHE A 5 16.28 2.44 -2.77
N ILE A 6 16.70 3.20 -1.76
CA ILE A 6 15.89 3.48 -0.57
C ILE A 6 14.74 4.43 -0.96
N ASP A 7 15.03 5.53 -1.65
CA ASP A 7 14.04 6.54 -1.99
C ASP A 7 13.03 6.08 -3.05
N THR A 8 13.43 5.21 -3.99
CA THR A 8 12.52 4.73 -5.04
C THR A 8 11.81 3.45 -4.62
N PHE A 9 12.48 2.46 -4.01
CA PHE A 9 11.85 1.16 -3.73
C PHE A 9 11.31 0.98 -2.31
N ILE A 10 11.90 1.67 -1.33
CA ILE A 10 11.49 1.56 0.08
C ILE A 10 10.57 2.70 0.49
N VAL A 11 10.87 3.93 0.08
CA VAL A 11 10.10 5.13 0.43
C VAL A 11 9.11 5.46 -0.68
N GLY A 12 9.54 5.58 -1.93
CA GLY A 12 8.69 5.98 -3.05
C GLY A 12 7.68 4.93 -3.48
N ILE A 13 8.10 3.67 -3.68
CA ILE A 13 7.23 2.53 -4.02
C ILE A 13 6.57 1.95 -2.78
N GLY A 14 7.21 2.08 -1.62
CA GLY A 14 6.61 1.78 -0.33
C GLY A 14 5.38 2.65 -0.09
N ASP A 15 5.47 3.97 -0.13
CA ASP A 15 4.29 4.80 0.10
C ASP A 15 3.23 4.63 -1.01
N SER A 16 3.63 4.72 -2.27
CA SER A 16 2.70 4.81 -3.42
C SER A 16 1.93 3.52 -3.72
N GLY A 17 2.63 2.39 -3.79
CA GLY A 17 2.04 1.10 -4.17
C GLY A 17 1.28 0.43 -3.03
N MET A 18 1.69 0.68 -1.77
CA MET A 18 1.05 0.08 -0.61
C MET A 18 -0.36 0.61 -0.40
N THR A 19 -0.58 1.91 -0.56
CA THR A 19 -1.89 2.52 -0.33
C THR A 19 -2.93 2.07 -1.35
N LEU A 20 -2.56 1.94 -2.63
CA LEU A 20 -3.47 1.40 -3.64
C LEU A 20 -3.84 -0.06 -3.36
N ALA A 21 -2.87 -0.88 -2.93
CA ALA A 21 -3.12 -2.27 -2.51
C ALA A 21 -4.10 -2.33 -1.33
N VAL A 22 -3.89 -1.47 -0.34
CA VAL A 22 -4.73 -1.35 0.86
C VAL A 22 -6.13 -0.88 0.50
N LEU A 23 -6.27 0.08 -0.42
CA LEU A 23 -7.57 0.56 -0.90
C LEU A 23 -8.36 -0.51 -1.65
N LEU A 24 -7.68 -1.29 -2.50
CA LEU A 24 -8.30 -2.43 -3.18
C LEU A 24 -8.73 -3.50 -2.15
N ALA A 25 -7.92 -3.76 -1.12
CA ALA A 25 -8.26 -4.66 -0.04
C ALA A 25 -9.46 -4.16 0.77
N ILE A 26 -9.51 -2.87 1.11
CA ILE A 26 -10.64 -2.22 1.76
C ILE A 26 -11.89 -2.39 0.91
N PHE A 27 -11.83 -2.13 -0.39
CA PHE A 27 -12.99 -2.24 -1.27
C PHE A 27 -13.55 -3.67 -1.35
N MET A 28 -12.68 -4.69 -1.29
CA MET A 28 -13.11 -6.09 -1.27
C MET A 28 -13.66 -6.57 0.08
N ILE A 29 -13.18 -6.03 1.20
CA ILE A 29 -13.47 -6.54 2.54
C ILE A 29 -14.53 -5.70 3.28
N ALA A 30 -14.65 -4.41 2.98
CA ALA A 30 -15.42 -3.46 3.78
C ALA A 30 -16.91 -3.79 3.85
N LYS A 31 -17.36 -4.18 5.05
CA LYS A 31 -18.77 -4.34 5.41
C LYS A 31 -19.29 -3.17 6.24
N SER A 32 -18.43 -2.53 7.04
CA SER A 32 -18.80 -1.35 7.83
C SER A 32 -19.01 -0.13 6.93
N ARG A 33 -19.93 0.77 7.33
CA ARG A 33 -20.19 1.99 6.58
C ARG A 33 -18.95 2.89 6.58
N GLN A 34 -18.28 2.98 7.74
CA GLN A 34 -17.05 3.74 7.90
C GLN A 34 -15.96 3.29 6.92
N MET A 35 -15.67 1.99 6.84
CA MET A 35 -14.60 1.50 5.98
C MET A 35 -14.93 1.60 4.47
N ARG A 36 -16.21 1.48 4.10
CA ARG A 36 -16.67 1.72 2.72
C ARG A 36 -16.54 3.18 2.28
N GLU A 37 -16.92 4.13 3.14
CA GLU A 37 -16.77 5.56 2.83
C GLU A 37 -15.29 5.95 2.74
N MET A 38 -14.44 5.43 3.63
CA MET A 38 -12.99 5.65 3.55
C MET A 38 -12.39 5.07 2.26
N GLY A 39 -12.79 3.87 1.83
CA GLY A 39 -12.34 3.29 0.57
C GLY A 39 -12.72 4.14 -0.66
N LYS A 40 -13.93 4.72 -0.68
CA LYS A 40 -14.37 5.62 -1.76
C LYS A 40 -13.61 6.95 -1.78
N LEU A 41 -13.36 7.54 -0.61
CA LEU A 41 -12.59 8.78 -0.50
C LEU A 41 -11.13 8.57 -0.87
N GLY A 42 -10.56 7.43 -0.46
CA GLY A 42 -9.15 7.11 -0.70
C GLY A 42 -8.84 6.64 -2.11
N ILE A 43 -9.79 6.08 -2.90
CA ILE A 43 -9.48 5.59 -4.25
C ILE A 43 -9.03 6.71 -5.20
N GLY A 44 -9.64 7.90 -5.08
CA GLY A 44 -9.28 9.06 -5.88
C GLY A 44 -7.88 9.56 -5.57
N SER A 45 -7.52 9.61 -4.29
CA SER A 45 -6.18 10.02 -3.82
C SER A 45 -5.12 8.95 -4.06
N GLY A 46 -5.49 7.68 -3.91
CA GLY A 46 -4.61 6.52 -4.07
C GLY A 46 -4.13 6.31 -5.51
N ILE A 47 -4.90 6.73 -6.51
CA ILE A 47 -4.46 6.71 -7.92
C ILE A 47 -3.28 7.67 -8.16
N PHE A 48 -3.24 8.79 -7.43
CA PHE A 48 -2.18 9.80 -7.49
C PHE A 48 -1.13 9.63 -6.39
N ASN A 49 -1.14 8.50 -5.67
CA ASN A 49 -0.23 8.20 -4.55
C ASN A 49 -0.30 9.24 -3.42
N VAL A 50 -1.47 9.84 -3.22
CA VAL A 50 -1.74 10.70 -2.08
C VAL A 50 -2.31 9.83 -0.96
N ASN A 51 -1.49 9.62 0.08
CA ASN A 51 -1.70 8.62 1.13
C ASN A 51 -2.35 9.21 2.38
N GLU A 52 -2.30 10.52 2.53
CA GLU A 52 -2.85 11.25 3.67
C GLU A 52 -4.33 10.92 3.92
N PRO A 53 -5.23 10.84 2.90
CA PRO A 53 -6.63 10.53 3.13
C PRO A 53 -6.86 9.13 3.73
N VAL A 54 -5.95 8.19 3.48
CA VAL A 54 -6.05 6.83 4.02
C VAL A 54 -5.46 6.77 5.43
N ILE A 55 -4.32 7.43 5.66
CA ILE A 55 -3.65 7.49 6.96
C ILE A 55 -4.43 8.30 8.00
N PHE A 56 -5.15 9.33 7.58
CA PHE A 56 -6.03 10.12 8.43
C PHE A 56 -7.46 9.60 8.44
N GLY A 57 -7.95 9.04 7.33
CA GLY A 57 -9.32 8.56 7.20
C GLY A 57 -9.57 7.23 7.91
N LEU A 58 -8.63 6.28 7.77
CA LEU A 58 -8.50 5.22 8.77
C LEU A 58 -7.59 5.81 9.85
N PRO A 59 -7.96 5.76 11.14
CA PRO A 59 -7.08 6.22 12.21
C PRO A 59 -5.92 5.23 12.40
N ILE A 60 -5.09 5.03 11.37
CA ILE A 60 -3.98 4.07 11.33
C ILE A 60 -3.00 4.41 12.45
N ILE A 61 -2.78 5.70 12.68
CA ILE A 61 -1.90 6.21 13.74
C ILE A 61 -2.47 5.94 15.13
N MET A 62 -3.80 5.95 15.30
CA MET A 62 -4.42 5.70 16.61
C MET A 62 -4.80 4.23 16.83
N ASN A 63 -4.78 3.40 15.78
CA ASN A 63 -5.11 1.99 15.86
C ASN A 63 -3.83 1.13 15.83
N PRO A 64 -3.43 0.52 16.96
CA PRO A 64 -2.25 -0.33 17.03
C PRO A 64 -2.26 -1.49 16.02
N LEU A 65 -3.45 -1.99 15.64
CA LEU A 65 -3.60 -3.05 14.65
C LEU A 65 -3.19 -2.62 13.25
N ALA A 66 -3.28 -1.33 12.92
CA ALA A 66 -2.91 -0.81 11.62
C ALA A 66 -1.43 -0.41 11.56
N ILE A 67 -0.83 -0.05 12.70
CA ILE A 67 0.61 0.25 12.81
C ILE A 67 1.46 -0.98 12.46
N ILE A 68 1.04 -2.18 12.88
CA ILE A 68 1.75 -3.44 12.61
C ILE A 68 1.95 -3.67 11.10
N PRO A 69 0.89 -3.77 10.27
CA PRO A 69 1.06 -3.96 8.82
C PRO A 69 1.69 -2.74 8.16
N TRP A 70 1.48 -1.52 8.69
CA TRP A 70 2.12 -0.32 8.17
C TRP A 70 3.65 -0.32 8.32
N LEU A 71 4.17 -0.87 9.43
CA LEU A 71 5.62 -1.01 9.62
C LEU A 71 6.16 -2.27 8.93
N LEU A 72 5.40 -3.36 8.93
CA LEU A 72 5.85 -4.68 8.46
C LEU A 72 5.82 -4.78 6.94
N ALA A 73 4.83 -4.19 6.26
CA ALA A 73 4.72 -4.18 4.81
C ALA A 73 5.94 -3.55 4.10
N PRO A 74 6.42 -2.34 4.42
CA PRO A 74 7.59 -1.75 3.75
C PRO A 74 8.87 -2.55 4.01
N VAL A 75 9.02 -3.14 5.20
CA VAL A 75 10.17 -3.99 5.53
C VAL A 75 10.18 -5.25 4.66
N VAL A 76 9.05 -5.94 4.53
CA VAL A 76 8.93 -7.14 3.71
C VAL A 76 9.09 -6.81 2.22
N VAL A 77 8.42 -5.77 1.73
CA VAL A 77 8.53 -5.30 0.34
C VAL A 77 9.98 -4.93 0.01
N GLY A 78 10.66 -4.20 0.90
CA GLY A 78 12.06 -3.84 0.73
C GLY A 78 12.97 -5.07 0.66
N ALA A 79 12.77 -6.04 1.55
CA ALA A 79 13.52 -7.30 1.54
C ALA A 79 13.28 -8.10 0.26
N VAL A 80 12.02 -8.33 -0.13
CA VAL A 80 11.67 -9.10 -1.32
C VAL A 80 12.18 -8.41 -2.60
N THR A 81 12.04 -7.09 -2.68
CA THR A 81 12.56 -6.30 -3.81
C THR A 81 14.08 -6.37 -3.90
N TYR A 82 14.77 -6.27 -2.76
CA TYR A 82 16.22 -6.41 -2.71
C TYR A 82 16.68 -7.80 -3.18
N PHE A 83 16.04 -8.87 -2.68
CA PHE A 83 16.34 -10.24 -3.10
C PHE A 83 16.05 -10.47 -4.58
N ALA A 84 14.91 -9.99 -5.08
CA ALA A 84 14.54 -10.08 -6.50
C ALA A 84 15.56 -9.39 -7.42
N MET A 85 16.12 -8.25 -7.00
CA MET A 85 17.21 -7.60 -7.72
C MET A 85 18.55 -8.35 -7.60
N SER A 86 18.82 -8.94 -6.44
CA SER A 86 20.06 -9.69 -6.19
C SER A 86 20.15 -10.97 -7.03
N ILE A 87 19.02 -11.65 -7.27
CA ILE A 87 18.97 -12.86 -8.10
C ILE A 87 18.81 -12.57 -9.60
N GLY A 88 18.77 -11.28 -9.99
CA GLY A 88 18.62 -10.85 -11.38
C GLY A 88 17.20 -10.96 -11.95
N PHE A 89 16.19 -11.18 -11.11
CA PHE A 89 14.78 -11.26 -11.52
C PHE A 89 14.22 -9.87 -11.87
N ALA A 90 14.58 -8.85 -11.09
CA ALA A 90 14.23 -7.47 -11.36
C ALA A 90 15.46 -6.66 -11.79
N PRO A 91 15.40 -5.89 -12.89
CA PRO A 91 16.47 -5.00 -13.30
C PRO A 91 16.72 -3.96 -12.20
N ARG A 92 18.01 -3.64 -11.98
CA ARG A 92 18.41 -2.60 -11.03
C ARG A 92 17.85 -1.25 -11.51
N PRO A 93 17.47 -0.33 -10.60
CA PRO A 93 17.04 1.01 -10.97
C PRO A 93 18.04 1.66 -11.94
N ALA A 94 17.53 2.18 -13.05
CA ALA A 94 18.32 2.78 -14.12
C ALA A 94 18.88 4.18 -13.77
N GLY A 95 18.77 4.61 -12.51
CA GLY A 95 19.14 5.96 -12.06
C GLY A 95 18.12 7.05 -12.44
N VAL A 96 16.97 6.67 -13.00
CA VAL A 96 15.88 7.59 -13.36
C VAL A 96 15.11 7.98 -12.09
N ILE A 97 15.06 9.27 -11.79
CA ILE A 97 14.24 9.82 -10.71
C ILE A 97 12.80 9.88 -11.22
N VAL A 98 11.98 8.94 -10.78
CA VAL A 98 10.55 8.95 -11.11
C VAL A 98 9.81 9.79 -10.07
N PRO A 99 8.95 10.74 -10.49
CA PRO A 99 8.10 11.49 -9.57
C PRO A 99 7.26 10.54 -8.72
N TRP A 100 7.18 10.77 -7.41
CA TRP A 100 6.42 9.95 -6.46
C TRP A 100 4.90 9.98 -6.72
N THR A 101 4.40 10.96 -7.46
CA THR A 101 3.01 11.05 -7.93
C THR A 101 2.71 10.18 -9.14
N THR A 102 3.72 9.49 -9.70
CA THR A 102 3.55 8.62 -10.87
C THR A 102 2.81 7.33 -10.48
N PRO A 103 1.74 6.92 -11.18
CA PRO A 103 0.97 5.72 -10.83
C PRO A 103 1.87 4.49 -10.66
N ALA A 104 1.59 3.67 -9.64
CA ALA A 104 2.46 2.56 -9.22
C ALA A 104 2.92 1.65 -10.38
N LEU A 105 2.04 1.30 -11.32
CA LEU A 105 2.43 0.43 -12.45
C LEU A 105 3.40 1.09 -13.43
N LEU A 106 3.26 2.41 -13.64
CA LEU A 106 4.11 3.21 -14.50
C LEU A 106 5.44 3.55 -13.82
N SER A 107 5.44 3.72 -12.49
CA SER A 107 6.64 4.07 -11.75
C SER A 107 7.68 2.94 -11.77
N GLY A 108 7.26 1.67 -11.62
CA GLY A 108 8.14 0.51 -11.76
C GLY A 108 8.75 0.38 -13.16
N TYR A 109 7.98 0.65 -14.22
CA TYR A 109 8.44 0.62 -15.60
C TYR A 109 9.51 1.68 -15.88
N LEU A 110 9.25 2.93 -15.45
CA LEU A 110 10.14 4.06 -15.67
C LEU A 110 11.41 3.98 -14.80
N ALA A 111 11.28 3.54 -13.54
CA ALA A 111 12.40 3.41 -12.60
C ALA A 111 13.43 2.37 -13.07
N THR A 112 12.99 1.38 -13.84
CA THR A 112 13.84 0.32 -14.39
C THR A 112 14.29 0.58 -15.83
N GLY A 113 14.08 1.80 -16.35
CA GLY A 113 14.54 2.20 -17.67
C GLY A 113 13.73 1.57 -18.80
N ASN A 114 12.40 1.62 -18.71
CA ASN A 114 11.45 1.01 -19.66
C ASN A 114 11.48 -0.52 -19.68
N ASN A 115 11.71 -1.16 -18.53
CA ASN A 115 11.67 -2.61 -18.43
C ASN A 115 10.37 -3.08 -17.76
N ILE A 116 9.65 -3.98 -18.45
CA ILE A 116 8.39 -4.56 -17.98
C ILE A 116 8.56 -5.32 -16.65
N MET A 117 9.75 -5.87 -16.39
CA MET A 117 10.05 -6.54 -15.12
C MET A 117 9.92 -5.61 -13.92
N GLY A 118 10.11 -4.29 -14.08
CA GLY A 118 9.85 -3.32 -13.02
C GLY A 118 8.37 -3.24 -12.64
N SER A 119 7.46 -3.23 -13.62
CA SER A 119 6.01 -3.27 -13.37
C SER A 119 5.56 -4.60 -12.77
N VAL A 120 6.16 -5.71 -13.19
CA VAL A 120 5.89 -7.04 -12.61
C VAL A 120 6.30 -7.07 -11.13
N MET A 121 7.48 -6.52 -10.80
CA MET A 121 7.93 -6.41 -9.42
C MET A 121 6.98 -5.54 -8.59
N GLN A 122 6.47 -4.45 -9.17
CA GLN A 122 5.47 -3.59 -8.52
C GLN A 122 4.19 -4.37 -8.20
N LEU A 123 3.73 -5.22 -9.13
CA LEU A 123 2.54 -6.04 -8.95
C LEU A 123 2.75 -7.10 -7.86
N ILE A 124 3.92 -7.74 -7.81
CA ILE A 124 4.29 -8.67 -6.74
C ILE A 124 4.28 -7.95 -5.38
N ASN A 125 4.88 -6.76 -5.30
CA ASN A 125 4.89 -5.95 -4.08
C ASN A 125 3.47 -5.58 -3.64
N MET A 126 2.60 -5.20 -4.59
CA MET A 126 1.18 -4.92 -4.32
C MET A 126 0.46 -6.13 -3.74
N VAL A 127 0.71 -7.33 -4.28
CA VAL A 127 0.13 -8.58 -3.76
C VAL A 127 0.63 -8.88 -2.34
N ILE A 128 1.93 -8.73 -2.07
CA ILE A 128 2.50 -8.94 -0.74
C ILE A 128 1.85 -8.03 0.28
N VAL A 129 1.72 -6.74 -0.05
CA VAL A 129 1.11 -5.74 0.83
C VAL A 129 -0.35 -6.07 1.05
N PHE A 130 -1.08 -6.41 -0.01
CA PHE A 130 -2.46 -6.88 0.09
C PHE A 130 -2.57 -8.06 1.05
N THR A 131 -1.73 -9.09 0.93
CA THR A 131 -1.75 -10.26 1.81
C THR A 131 -1.42 -9.90 3.27
N ILE A 132 -0.46 -9.00 3.50
CA ILE A 132 -0.11 -8.54 4.84
C ILE A 132 -1.27 -7.76 5.46
N TRP A 133 -1.87 -6.82 4.73
CA TRP A 133 -2.94 -5.96 5.22
C TRP A 133 -4.30 -6.66 5.33
N PHE A 134 -4.56 -7.68 4.51
CA PHE A 134 -5.82 -8.41 4.47
C PHE A 134 -6.34 -8.87 5.85
N PRO A 135 -5.56 -9.60 6.69
CA PRO A 135 -6.04 -10.04 7.99
C PRO A 135 -6.33 -8.86 8.95
N PHE A 136 -5.52 -7.80 8.92
CA PHE A 136 -5.69 -6.64 9.80
C PHE A 136 -6.91 -5.83 9.42
N LEU A 137 -7.11 -5.56 8.12
CA LEU A 137 -8.29 -4.86 7.61
C LEU A 137 -9.58 -5.61 7.96
N LYS A 138 -9.57 -6.95 7.90
CA LYS A 138 -10.72 -7.76 8.27
C LYS A 138 -11.06 -7.67 9.77
N ILE A 139 -10.05 -7.59 10.64
CA ILE A 139 -10.25 -7.38 12.08
C ILE A 139 -10.78 -5.97 12.35
N MET A 140 -10.20 -4.95 11.71
CA MET A 140 -10.63 -3.56 11.84
C MET A 140 -12.07 -3.36 11.35
N ASP A 141 -12.44 -3.92 10.20
CA ASP A 141 -13.82 -3.85 9.68
C ASP A 141 -14.83 -4.44 10.66
N LYS A 142 -14.48 -5.59 11.26
CA LYS A 142 -15.34 -6.25 12.24
C LYS A 142 -15.55 -5.36 13.47
N GLN A 143 -14.50 -4.71 13.98
CA GLN A 143 -14.60 -3.78 15.09
C GLN A 143 -15.49 -2.58 14.75
N TYR A 144 -15.30 -1.96 13.58
CA TYR A 144 -16.14 -0.84 13.13
C TYR A 144 -17.60 -1.27 12.97
N TYR A 145 -17.84 -2.44 12.40
CA TYR A 145 -19.19 -2.96 12.22
C TYR A 145 -19.90 -3.28 13.55
N GLU A 146 -19.17 -3.84 14.52
CA GLU A 146 -19.71 -4.09 15.87
C GLU A 146 -20.03 -2.79 16.60
N ASN A 147 -19.17 -1.78 16.51
CA ASN A 147 -19.42 -0.45 17.09
C ASN A 147 -20.64 0.21 16.45
N GLU A 148 -20.73 0.26 15.11
CA GLU A 148 -21.89 0.80 14.38
C GLU A 148 -23.21 0.10 14.75
N ARG A 149 -23.16 -1.20 15.01
CA ARG A 149 -24.32 -1.98 15.42
C ARG A 149 -24.71 -1.72 16.88
N SER A 150 -23.74 -1.52 17.76
CA SER A 150 -24.00 -1.20 19.17
C SER A 150 -24.61 0.20 19.36
N GLU A 151 -24.15 1.20 18.60
CA GLU A 151 -24.69 2.56 18.65
C GLU A 151 -26.17 2.60 18.21
N LYS A 152 -26.54 1.81 17.19
CA LYS A 152 -27.94 1.70 16.72
C LYS A 152 -28.89 1.02 17.69
N ILE A 153 -28.39 0.26 18.67
CA ILE A 153 -29.22 -0.41 19.67
C ILE A 153 -29.53 0.54 20.84
N VAL A 154 -28.69 1.56 21.04
CA VAL A 154 -28.80 2.53 22.15
C VAL A 154 -29.53 3.81 21.73
N SER A 155 -29.68 4.06 20.42
CA SER A 155 -30.47 5.18 19.84
C SER A 155 -31.92 4.81 19.55
#